data_AF-A0A354UV71-F1
#
_entry.id   AF-A0A354UV71-F1
#
_cell.length_a   1.000
_cell.length_b   1.000
_cell.length_c   1.000
_cell.angle_alpha   90.00
_cell.angle_beta   90.00
_cell.angle_gamma   90.00
#
_symmetry.space_group_name_H-M   'P 1'
#
loop_
_entity.id
_entity.type
_entity.pdbx_description
1 polymer ?
#
loop_
_entity_poly.entity_id
_entity_poly.type
_entity_poly.pdbx_seq_one_letter_code
_entity_poly.pdbx_strand_id
1 'polypeptide(L)'
;AKGMLWRQIVADVLGLELQKVEVDDSSFGTAMMTAVGIGWFDSFAQAAQRCVRIDSVSKPDPENHALYTELFRKYKAVHDALAPIYRG
;
A
#
# COMPACT_ATOMS: atom_id res chain seq x y z
N ALA A 1 0.06 3.63 7.14
CA ALA A 1 1.24 3.34 8.00
C ALA A 1 1.90 4.64 8.46
N LYS A 2 2.07 4.83 9.77
CA LYS A 2 2.25 6.17 10.37
C LYS A 2 3.64 6.82 10.15
N GLY A 3 4.64 6.09 9.65
CA GLY A 3 5.99 6.63 9.42
C GLY A 3 6.44 6.56 7.96
N MET A 4 7.16 7.60 7.50
CA MET A 4 7.83 7.60 6.19
C MET A 4 8.81 6.42 6.06
N LEU A 5 9.61 6.16 7.10
CA LEU A 5 10.55 5.04 7.13
C LEU A 5 9.86 3.68 6.92
N TRP A 6 8.74 3.43 7.61
CA TRP A 6 8.02 2.16 7.41
C TRP A 6 7.52 2.01 5.98
N ARG A 7 7.00 3.08 5.38
CA ARG A 7 6.58 3.04 3.97
C ARG A 7 7.75 2.76 3.04
N GLN A 8 8.92 3.32 3.32
CA GLN A 8 10.13 3.01 2.57
C GLN A 8 10.51 1.54 2.69
N ILE A 9 10.52 0.97 3.91
CA ILE A 9 10.76 -0.45 4.13
C ILE A 9 9.78 -1.31 3.33
N VAL A 10 8.48 -0.99 3.35
CA VAL A 10 7.48 -1.74 2.59
C VAL A 10 7.69 -1.58 1.08
N ALA A 11 8.02 -0.39 0.59
CA ALA A 11 8.34 -0.16 -0.82
C ALA A 11 9.53 -1.02 -1.25
N ASP A 12 10.61 -1.00 -0.48
CA ASP A 12 11.83 -1.77 -0.72
C ASP A 12 11.55 -3.28 -0.70
N VAL A 13 10.79 -3.77 0.27
CA VAL A 13 10.41 -5.19 0.36
C VAL A 13 9.56 -5.62 -0.84
N LEU A 14 8.57 -4.80 -1.24
CA LEU A 14 7.67 -5.13 -2.35
C LEU A 14 8.30 -4.91 -3.73
N GLY A 15 9.33 -4.06 -3.83
CA GLY A 15 9.88 -3.61 -5.11
C GLY A 15 8.91 -2.73 -5.90
N LEU A 16 7.97 -2.06 -5.22
CA LEU A 16 6.90 -1.27 -5.84
C LEU A 16 6.90 0.16 -5.31
N GLU A 17 6.55 1.11 -6.18
CA GLU A 17 6.28 2.48 -5.77
C GLU A 17 5.01 2.53 -4.90
N LEU A 18 5.13 3.15 -3.72
CA LEU A 18 3.99 3.36 -2.82
C LEU A 18 3.59 4.82 -2.79
N GLN A 19 2.31 5.06 -3.10
CA GLN A 19 1.71 6.39 -3.03
C GLN A 19 0.84 6.48 -1.76
N LYS A 20 1.10 7.50 -0.94
CA LYS A 20 0.26 7.86 0.19
C LYS A 20 -0.66 8.99 -0.24
N VAL A 21 -1.95 8.82 -0.01
CA VAL A 21 -2.96 9.85 -0.23
C VAL A 21 -3.11 10.73 1.01
N GLU A 22 -3.56 11.97 0.82
CA GLU A 22 -3.83 12.91 1.92
C GLU A 22 -4.95 12.42 2.85
N VAL A 23 -5.99 11.80 2.27
CA VAL A 23 -7.18 11.30 2.97
C VAL A 23 -7.35 9.82 2.62
N ASP A 24 -7.20 8.94 3.61
CA ASP A 24 -7.27 7.47 3.46
C ASP A 24 -8.44 6.83 4.21
N ASP A 25 -9.49 7.60 4.52
CA ASP A 25 -10.66 7.13 5.25
C ASP A 25 -11.82 6.63 4.35
N SER A 26 -12.65 5.75 4.89
CA SER A 26 -13.79 5.14 4.18
C SER A 26 -14.95 6.12 3.98
N SER A 27 -15.10 7.12 4.84
CA SER A 27 -16.12 8.16 4.71
C SER A 27 -15.91 9.02 3.47
N PHE A 28 -14.66 9.35 3.14
CA PHE A 28 -14.28 10.09 1.95
C PHE A 28 -14.60 9.31 0.68
N GLY A 29 -14.32 8.00 0.67
CA GLY A 29 -14.74 7.09 -0.39
C GLY A 29 -16.27 7.08 -0.59
N THR A 30 -17.02 7.03 0.51
CA THR A 30 -18.50 7.04 0.48
C THR A 30 -19.05 8.36 -0.06
N ALA A 31 -18.44 9.49 0.31
CA ALA A 31 -18.80 10.80 -0.22
C ALA A 31 -18.57 10.88 -1.73
N MET A 32 -17.42 10.39 -2.22
CA MET A 32 -17.15 10.31 -3.66
C MET A 32 -18.15 9.42 -4.39
N MET A 33 -18.51 8.26 -3.82
CA MET A 33 -19.54 7.38 -4.41
C MET A 33 -20.92 8.05 -4.47
N THR A 34 -21.32 8.74 -3.40
CA THR A 34 -22.58 9.49 -3.36
C THR A 34 -22.59 10.59 -4.41
N ALA A 35 -21.47 11.31 -4.58
CA ALA A 35 -21.34 12.35 -5.59
C ALA A 35 -21.54 11.81 -7.02
N VAL A 36 -21.04 10.61 -7.31
CA VAL A 36 -21.35 9.92 -8.58
C VAL A 36 -22.83 9.53 -8.64
N GLY A 37 -23.39 8.98 -7.56
CA GLY A 37 -24.79 8.53 -7.51
C GLY A 37 -25.82 9.65 -7.71
N ILE A 38 -25.50 10.88 -7.30
CA ILE A 38 -26.35 12.06 -7.52
C ILE A 38 -26.04 12.80 -8.83
N GLY A 39 -25.11 12.29 -9.65
CA GLY A 39 -24.75 12.87 -10.95
C GLY A 39 -23.82 14.08 -10.89
N TRP A 40 -23.14 14.33 -9.76
CA TRP A 40 -22.12 15.38 -9.68
C TRP A 40 -20.88 15.03 -10.51
N PHE A 41 -20.52 13.75 -10.53
CA PHE A 41 -19.43 13.22 -11.36
C PHE A 41 -19.97 12.16 -12.33
N ASP A 42 -19.43 12.15 -13.55
CA ASP A 42 -19.82 11.24 -14.63
C ASP A 42 -19.34 9.80 -14.39
N SER A 43 -18.32 9.62 -13.55
CA SER A 43 -17.77 8.30 -13.22
C SER A 43 -16.99 8.31 -11.90
N PHE A 44 -16.82 7.12 -11.31
CA PHE A 44 -15.93 6.93 -10.16
C PHE A 44 -14.48 7.33 -10.45
N ALA A 45 -14.00 7.11 -11.68
CA ALA A 45 -12.65 7.51 -12.08
C ALA A 45 -12.49 9.02 -12.11
N GLN A 46 -13.48 9.76 -12.62
CA GLN A 46 -13.49 11.22 -12.60
C GLN A 46 -13.55 11.76 -11.17
N ALA A 47 -14.40 11.18 -10.32
CA ALA A 47 -14.48 11.53 -8.90
C ALA A 47 -13.13 11.32 -8.19
N ALA A 48 -12.49 10.17 -8.40
CA ALA A 48 -11.18 9.86 -7.83
C ALA A 48 -10.09 10.84 -8.32
N GLN A 49 -10.02 11.12 -9.63
CA GLN A 49 -9.06 12.08 -10.18
C GLN A 49 -9.23 13.50 -9.64
N ARG A 50 -10.48 13.90 -9.34
CA ARG A 50 -10.78 15.25 -8.85
C ARG A 50 -10.58 15.40 -7.34
N CYS A 51 -10.83 14.33 -6.58
CA CYS A 51 -10.88 14.39 -5.13
C CYS A 51 -9.64 13.81 -4.45
N VAL A 52 -8.99 12.79 -5.01
CA VAL A 52 -7.83 12.14 -4.39
C VAL A 52 -6.57 12.95 -4.66
N ARG A 53 -5.80 13.25 -3.61
CA ARG A 53 -4.51 13.93 -3.67
C ARG A 53 -3.42 13.05 -3.09
N ILE A 54 -2.29 12.99 -3.78
CA ILE A 54 -1.09 12.27 -3.34
C ILE A 54 -0.31 13.18 -2.39
N ASP A 55 -0.15 12.75 -1.14
CA ASP A 55 0.65 13.41 -0.11
C ASP A 55 2.15 13.13 -0.28
N SER A 56 2.51 11.88 -0.54
CA SER A 56 3.92 11.50 -0.73
C SER A 56 4.10 10.19 -1.48
N VAL A 57 5.25 10.03 -2.13
CA VAL A 57 5.63 8.84 -2.88
C VAL A 57 6.91 8.25 -2.29
N SER A 58 6.91 6.94 -2.04
CA SER A 58 8.10 6.16 -1.64
C SER A 58 8.48 5.24 -2.78
N LYS A 59 9.65 5.47 -3.38
CA LYS A 59 10.19 4.64 -4.46
C LYS A 59 11.11 3.57 -3.88
N PRO A 60 11.04 2.32 -4.35
CA PRO A 60 11.91 1.27 -3.84
C PRO A 60 13.37 1.58 -4.16
N ASP A 61 14.24 1.37 -3.19
CA ASP A 61 15.69 1.34 -3.40
C ASP A 61 16.09 -0.05 -3.94
N PRO A 62 16.73 -0.14 -5.13
CA PRO A 62 17.12 -1.42 -5.72
C PRO A 62 18.08 -2.25 -4.87
N GLU A 63 18.98 -1.61 -4.13
CA GLU A 63 19.94 -2.30 -3.25
C GLU A 63 19.23 -2.90 -2.05
N ASN A 64 18.34 -2.13 -1.42
CA ASN A 64 17.50 -2.63 -0.33
C ASN A 64 16.54 -3.73 -0.81
N HIS A 65 15.98 -3.60 -2.01
CA HIS A 65 15.09 -4.63 -2.57
C HIS A 65 15.82 -5.97 -2.76
N ALA A 66 17.05 -5.93 -3.27
CA ALA A 66 17.88 -7.14 -3.38
C ALA A 66 18.17 -7.74 -2.00
N LEU A 67 18.54 -6.91 -1.01
CA LEU A 67 18.77 -7.36 0.36
C LEU A 67 17.51 -8.00 0.98
N TYR A 68 16.35 -7.34 0.89
CA TYR A 68 15.09 -7.84 1.42
C TYR A 68 14.62 -9.10 0.71
N THR A 69 14.91 -9.26 -0.58
CA THR A 69 14.63 -10.49 -1.32
C THR A 69 15.36 -11.68 -0.72
N GLU A 70 16.65 -11.54 -0.39
CA GLU A 70 17.42 -12.60 0.28
C GLU A 70 16.91 -12.89 1.70
N LEU A 71 16.59 -11.83 2.45
CA LEU A 71 16.05 -11.97 3.81
C LEU A 71 14.67 -12.63 3.81
N PHE A 72 13.82 -12.32 2.84
CA PHE A 72 12.49 -12.91 2.73
C PHE A 72 12.55 -14.42 2.47
N ARG A 73 13.54 -14.91 1.70
CA ARG A 73 13.77 -16.36 1.54
C ARG A 73 14.10 -17.02 2.86
N LYS A 74 14.95 -16.40 3.69
CA LYS A 74 15.29 -16.90 5.03
C LYS A 74 14.06 -16.90 5.94
N TYR A 75 13.29 -15.81 5.95
CA TYR A 75 12.03 -15.71 6.69
C TYR A 75 11.07 -16.84 6.30
N LYS A 76 10.88 -17.08 5.00
CA LYS A 76 10.01 -18.15 4.49
C LYS A 76 10.47 -19.52 4.95
N ALA A 77 11.77 -19.82 4.89
CA ALA A 77 12.31 -21.08 5.38
C ALA A 77 12.02 -21.31 6.88
N VAL A 78 12.17 -20.27 7.71
CA VAL A 78 11.85 -20.34 9.14
C VAL A 78 10.35 -20.51 9.36
N HIS A 79 9.52 -19.74 8.67
CA HIS A 79 8.06 -19.86 8.72
C HIS A 79 7.59 -21.28 8.39
N ASP A 80 8.10 -21.86 7.30
CA ASP A 80 7.71 -23.19 6.86
C ASP A 80 8.20 -24.30 7.82
N ALA A 81 9.37 -24.12 8.45
CA ALA A 81 9.88 -25.03 9.47
C ALA A 81 9.03 -25.01 10.77
N LEU A 82 8.47 -23.86 11.13
CA LEU A 82 7.61 -23.69 12.32
C LEU A 82 6.14 -24.03 12.05
N ALA A 83 5.70 -24.06 10.79
CA ALA A 83 4.31 -24.31 10.41
C ALA A 83 3.71 -25.61 11.00
N PRO A 84 4.43 -26.74 11.12
CA PRO A 84 3.90 -27.93 11.78
C PRO A 84 3.66 -27.75 13.28
N ILE A 85 4.44 -26.89 13.96
CA ILE A 85 4.32 -26.64 15.41
C ILE A 85 3.06 -25.82 15.71
N TYR A 86 2.73 -24.84 14.86
CA TYR A 86 1.53 -24.01 15.02
C TYR A 86 0.21 -24.72 14.69
N ARG A 87 0.28 -25.91 14.06
CA ARG A 87 -0.90 -26.68 13.63
C ARG A 87 -1.29 -27.80 14.61
N GLY A 88 -0.51 -28.02 15.68
CA GLY A 88 -0.87 -28.90 16.80
C GLY A 88 -1.70 -28.17 17.83
#